data_AF-A0A3A8RVT0-F1
#
_entry.id   AF-A0A3A8RVT0-F1
#
_cell.length_a   1.000
_cell.length_b   1.000
_cell.length_c   1.000
_cell.angle_alpha   90.00
_cell.angle_beta   90.00
_cell.angle_gamma   90.00
#
_symmetry.space_group_name_H-M   'P 1'
#
loop_
_entity.id
_entity.type
_entity.pdbx_description
1 polymer ?
#
loop_
_entity_poly.entity_id
_entity_poly.type
_entity_poly.pdbx_seq_one_letter_code
_entity_poly.pdbx_strand_id
1 'polypeptide(L)'
;MKPNLKQWLSVLCLGMTGVSATAWADVGTPVDCGTVECEAIREMRSIYAAEYGYFATYDVFTLNLASAGFAPAACPNGSRAPVPGAGWVSGCNFSYKVTGITPHPSPGFTAVAQGVAGTASAGITLQIGTHPVSGRLFWLERQGVRRYVDSAECQSPQSFTCEAQLREARLNMGYIHVVEQSYFAERDQYSTNLPLIGFVPEGCSNGTRAAVPDASWVAGCRFIYKVTLNGTTGFTATAKAVTGATEGSILTITESGRTVITPSYPAWCQ
;
A
#
# COMPACT_ATOMS: atom_id res chain seq x y z
N MET A 1 2.99 10.21 24.82
CA MET A 1 1.67 10.05 24.19
C MET A 1 1.83 10.29 22.69
N LYS A 2 1.75 9.24 21.87
CA LYS A 2 1.84 9.39 20.40
C LYS A 2 0.55 10.06 19.92
N PRO A 3 0.59 11.15 19.15
CA PRO A 3 -0.63 11.75 18.61
C PRO A 3 -1.37 10.69 17.78
N ASN A 4 -2.64 10.50 18.08
CA ASN A 4 -3.52 9.61 17.32
C ASN A 4 -3.62 10.17 15.89
N LEU A 5 -3.40 9.35 14.85
CA LEU A 5 -3.43 9.77 13.45
C LEU A 5 -4.74 10.52 13.09
N LYS A 6 -5.84 10.18 13.79
CA LYS A 6 -7.14 10.87 13.72
C LYS A 6 -7.04 12.38 14.02
N GLN A 7 -6.14 12.80 14.91
CA GLN A 7 -5.88 14.21 15.27
C GLN A 7 -4.96 14.94 14.27
N TRP A 8 -4.04 14.23 13.60
CA TRP A 8 -3.15 14.84 12.60
C TRP A 8 -3.94 15.21 11.32
N LEU A 9 -4.92 14.38 10.94
CA LEU A 9 -5.78 14.62 9.78
C LEU A 9 -6.85 15.70 10.00
N SER A 10 -7.23 16.01 11.26
CA SER A 10 -8.15 17.11 11.54
C SER A 10 -7.56 18.46 11.12
N VAL A 11 -6.22 18.57 11.08
CA VAL A 11 -5.48 19.80 10.76
C VAL A 11 -5.37 20.01 9.24
N LEU A 12 -5.32 18.95 8.44
CA LEU A 12 -5.25 19.03 6.97
C LEU A 12 -6.58 19.47 6.30
N CYS A 13 -7.70 19.41 7.03
CA CYS A 13 -9.02 19.83 6.52
C CYS A 13 -9.48 21.22 6.98
N LEU A 14 -8.66 22.00 7.69
CA LEU A 14 -9.05 23.32 8.25
C LEU A 14 -9.26 24.43 7.20
N GLY A 15 -9.20 24.12 5.90
CA GLY A 15 -9.52 25.07 4.83
C GLY A 15 -11.00 25.22 4.50
N MET A 16 -11.90 24.39 5.03
CA MET A 16 -13.34 24.47 4.73
C MET A 16 -14.17 24.56 6.01
N THR A 17 -14.68 25.76 6.29
CA THR A 17 -15.70 26.02 7.30
C THR A 17 -16.92 25.13 7.06
N GLY A 18 -17.28 24.28 8.03
CA GLY A 18 -18.64 23.74 8.16
C GLY A 18 -18.87 22.25 7.93
N VAL A 19 -17.85 21.41 7.79
CA VAL A 19 -18.06 19.95 7.67
C VAL A 19 -17.98 19.30 9.05
N SER A 20 -19.12 18.77 9.51
CA SER A 20 -19.22 17.83 10.64
C SER A 20 -18.11 16.78 10.52
N ALA A 21 -17.41 16.50 11.63
CA ALA A 21 -16.33 15.52 11.68
C ALA A 21 -16.78 14.21 11.01
N THR A 22 -16.22 13.91 9.83
CA THR A 22 -16.47 12.65 9.12
C THR A 22 -16.24 11.50 10.08
N ALA A 23 -17.25 10.65 10.26
CA ALA A 23 -17.17 9.51 11.17
C ALA A 23 -16.13 8.51 10.66
N TRP A 24 -15.32 7.94 11.55
CA TRP A 24 -14.32 6.92 11.21
C TRP A 24 -14.75 5.57 11.76
N ALA A 25 -14.84 4.56 10.89
CA ALA A 25 -15.03 3.17 11.31
C ALA A 25 -13.66 2.55 11.68
N ASP A 26 -13.60 1.84 12.81
CA ASP A 26 -12.35 1.20 13.28
C ASP A 26 -12.02 -0.09 12.48
N VAL A 27 -13.04 -0.77 11.95
CA VAL A 27 -12.91 -1.92 11.04
C VAL A 27 -14.11 -1.90 10.08
N GLY A 28 -13.86 -2.03 8.77
CA GLY A 28 -14.93 -2.17 7.77
C GLY A 28 -14.93 -3.54 7.12
N THR A 29 -16.06 -3.94 6.57
CA THR A 29 -16.17 -5.15 5.75
C THR A 29 -15.23 -5.01 4.54
N PRO A 30 -14.36 -5.99 4.27
CA PRO A 30 -13.47 -5.95 3.11
C PRO A 30 -14.26 -5.76 1.82
N VAL A 31 -13.73 -4.95 0.91
CA VAL A 31 -14.32 -4.75 -0.42
C VAL A 31 -14.11 -6.01 -1.27
N ASP A 32 -15.22 -6.63 -1.67
CA ASP A 32 -15.25 -7.79 -2.57
C ASP A 32 -14.99 -7.36 -4.03
N CYS A 33 -14.38 -8.25 -4.82
CA CYS A 33 -13.99 -8.00 -6.19
C CYS A 33 -15.16 -7.68 -7.14
N GLY A 34 -16.37 -8.11 -6.79
CA GLY A 34 -17.59 -7.85 -7.57
C GLY A 34 -18.21 -6.47 -7.34
N THR A 35 -17.70 -5.67 -6.40
CA THR A 35 -18.28 -4.37 -6.04
C THR A 35 -17.71 -3.22 -6.88
N VAL A 36 -18.45 -2.11 -6.98
CA VAL A 36 -17.95 -0.91 -7.68
C VAL A 36 -16.76 -0.29 -6.96
N GLU A 37 -16.70 -0.38 -5.63
CA GLU A 37 -15.57 0.07 -4.83
C GLU A 37 -14.26 -0.63 -5.25
N CYS A 38 -14.34 -1.87 -5.74
CA CYS A 38 -13.16 -2.59 -6.22
C CYS A 38 -12.53 -1.89 -7.44
N GLU A 39 -13.32 -1.35 -8.37
CA GLU A 39 -12.77 -0.55 -9.47
C GLU A 39 -11.88 0.57 -8.91
N ALA A 40 -12.40 1.38 -7.98
CA ALA A 40 -11.64 2.47 -7.42
C ALA A 40 -10.38 2.00 -6.67
N ILE A 41 -10.46 0.92 -5.89
CA ILE A 41 -9.27 0.38 -5.19
C ILE A 41 -8.20 -0.06 -6.20
N ARG A 42 -8.59 -0.79 -7.24
CA ARG A 42 -7.67 -1.27 -8.29
C ARG A 42 -7.02 -0.09 -9.02
N GLU A 43 -7.82 0.87 -9.47
CA GLU A 43 -7.32 2.00 -10.23
C GLU A 43 -6.46 2.94 -9.36
N MET A 44 -6.78 3.13 -8.07
CA MET A 44 -5.94 3.91 -7.15
C MET A 44 -4.58 3.24 -6.89
N ARG A 45 -4.48 1.90 -6.91
CA ARG A 45 -3.19 1.20 -6.90
C ARG A 45 -2.41 1.43 -8.19
N SER A 46 -3.10 1.44 -9.33
CA SER A 46 -2.51 1.74 -10.64
C SER A 46 -1.96 3.17 -10.70
N ILE A 47 -2.69 4.17 -10.17
CA ILE A 47 -2.21 5.55 -10.02
C ILE A 47 -0.92 5.59 -9.20
N TYR A 48 -0.87 4.88 -8.07
CA TYR A 48 0.36 4.83 -7.26
C TYR A 48 1.54 4.25 -8.02
N ALA A 49 1.35 3.14 -8.75
CA ALA A 49 2.41 2.55 -9.55
C ALA A 49 2.87 3.49 -10.68
N ALA A 50 1.93 4.17 -11.34
CA ALA A 50 2.21 5.14 -12.41
C ALA A 50 3.02 6.34 -11.89
N GLU A 51 2.58 6.96 -10.78
CA GLU A 51 3.28 8.09 -10.16
C GLU A 51 4.69 7.71 -9.67
N TYR A 52 4.86 6.52 -9.07
CA TYR A 52 6.18 6.06 -8.67
C TYR A 52 7.09 5.72 -9.86
N GLY A 53 6.55 5.18 -10.94
CA GLY A 53 7.30 4.96 -12.19
C GLY A 53 7.77 6.28 -12.82
N TYR A 54 6.88 7.28 -12.80
CA TYR A 54 7.21 8.65 -13.24
C TYR A 54 8.29 9.26 -12.35
N PHE A 55 8.13 9.18 -11.02
CA PHE A 55 9.11 9.67 -10.05
C PHE A 55 10.49 9.00 -10.23
N ALA A 56 10.54 7.68 -10.43
CA ALA A 56 11.80 6.97 -10.66
C ALA A 56 12.56 7.45 -11.92
N THR A 57 11.86 8.05 -12.87
CA THR A 57 12.44 8.55 -14.13
C THR A 57 12.80 10.04 -14.04
N TYR A 58 11.97 10.85 -13.38
CA TYR A 58 12.05 12.31 -13.42
C TYR A 58 12.36 12.96 -12.07
N ASP A 59 12.46 12.18 -10.99
CA ASP A 59 12.68 12.62 -9.61
C ASP A 59 11.61 13.60 -9.10
N VAL A 60 10.42 13.59 -9.71
CA VAL A 60 9.25 14.40 -9.33
C VAL A 60 7.96 13.64 -9.62
N PHE A 61 6.91 13.90 -8.84
CA PHE A 61 5.54 13.45 -9.15
C PHE A 61 4.86 14.41 -10.14
N THR A 62 3.72 14.01 -10.72
CA THR A 62 3.00 14.84 -11.70
C THR A 62 1.52 15.00 -11.35
N LEU A 63 0.95 16.15 -11.69
CA LEU A 63 -0.50 16.37 -11.58
C LEU A 63 -1.25 15.76 -12.78
N ASN A 64 -0.51 15.37 -13.82
CA ASN A 64 -1.07 14.81 -15.05
C ASN A 64 -0.93 13.29 -15.06
N LEU A 65 -2.01 12.63 -14.66
CA LEU A 65 -2.10 11.17 -14.65
C LEU A 65 -1.79 10.52 -16.02
N ALA A 66 -2.13 11.16 -17.14
CA ALA A 66 -1.80 10.62 -18.45
C ALA A 66 -0.29 10.66 -18.71
N SER A 67 0.42 11.69 -18.24
CA SER A 67 1.89 11.77 -18.29
C SER A 67 2.56 10.71 -17.42
N ALA A 68 1.95 10.34 -16.29
CA ALA A 68 2.39 9.21 -15.48
C ALA A 68 2.12 7.84 -16.12
N GLY A 69 1.38 7.79 -17.25
CA GLY A 69 1.00 6.56 -17.92
C GLY A 69 -0.24 5.88 -17.34
N PHE A 70 -1.00 6.56 -16.48
CA PHE A 70 -2.23 6.01 -15.92
C PHE A 70 -3.38 6.06 -16.95
N ALA A 71 -3.93 4.87 -17.26
CA ALA A 71 -5.05 4.71 -18.17
C ALA A 71 -6.05 3.68 -17.59
N PRO A 72 -7.10 4.13 -16.89
CA PRO A 72 -8.07 3.23 -16.27
C PRO A 72 -8.96 2.58 -17.33
N ALA A 73 -9.41 1.36 -17.01
CA ALA A 73 -10.30 0.58 -17.88
C ALA A 73 -11.61 1.35 -18.17
N ALA A 74 -12.08 1.27 -19.41
CA ALA A 74 -13.43 1.69 -19.76
C ALA A 74 -14.46 0.68 -19.25
N CYS A 75 -15.74 1.06 -19.26
CA CYS A 75 -16.81 0.09 -19.01
C CYS A 75 -16.85 -0.99 -20.11
N PRO A 76 -17.47 -2.16 -19.86
CA PRO A 76 -17.57 -3.23 -20.86
C PRO A 76 -18.24 -2.82 -22.18
N ASN A 77 -19.12 -1.83 -22.14
CA ASN A 77 -19.78 -1.21 -23.30
C ASN A 77 -18.95 -0.09 -23.95
N GLY A 78 -17.71 0.14 -23.51
CA GLY A 78 -16.82 1.20 -23.97
C GLY A 78 -17.11 2.59 -23.37
N SER A 79 -18.17 2.75 -22.57
CA SER A 79 -18.49 4.04 -21.95
C SER A 79 -17.51 4.41 -20.85
N ARG A 80 -17.51 5.70 -20.49
CA ARG A 80 -16.65 6.30 -19.49
C ARG A 80 -17.45 7.24 -18.58
N ALA A 81 -17.07 7.27 -17.31
CA ALA A 81 -17.60 8.21 -16.34
C ALA A 81 -17.45 9.69 -16.81
N PRO A 82 -18.43 10.55 -16.57
CA PRO A 82 -18.24 11.98 -16.73
C PRO A 82 -17.17 12.47 -15.74
N VAL A 83 -16.30 13.37 -16.20
CA VAL A 83 -15.27 13.98 -15.38
C VAL A 83 -15.73 15.32 -14.80
N PRO A 84 -15.41 15.64 -13.53
CA PRO A 84 -15.78 16.92 -12.92
C PRO A 84 -15.14 18.16 -13.55
N GLY A 85 -14.05 18.01 -14.31
CA GLY A 85 -13.38 19.13 -14.98
C GLY A 85 -11.97 18.78 -15.47
N ALA A 86 -11.15 19.80 -15.72
CA ALA A 86 -9.79 19.63 -16.20
C ALA A 86 -8.88 18.88 -15.19
N GLY A 87 -7.99 18.05 -15.74
CA GLY A 87 -7.05 17.23 -14.98
C GLY A 87 -7.65 15.96 -14.35
N TRP A 88 -8.91 15.66 -14.63
CA TRP A 88 -9.53 14.39 -14.26
C TRP A 88 -9.42 13.37 -15.39
N VAL A 89 -9.18 12.11 -15.03
CA VAL A 89 -9.15 10.97 -15.95
C VAL A 89 -10.34 10.07 -15.64
N SER A 90 -11.06 9.63 -16.68
CA SER A 90 -12.25 8.81 -16.51
C SER A 90 -11.97 7.31 -16.55
N GLY A 91 -12.43 6.58 -15.53
CA GLY A 91 -12.65 5.14 -15.59
C GLY A 91 -14.08 4.78 -16.03
N CYS A 92 -14.58 3.65 -15.52
CA CYS A 92 -15.93 3.17 -15.80
C CYS A 92 -16.95 3.79 -14.84
N ASN A 93 -16.79 3.60 -13.53
CA ASN A 93 -17.70 4.12 -12.51
C ASN A 93 -17.12 5.31 -11.73
N PHE A 94 -15.83 5.61 -11.89
CA PHE A 94 -15.15 6.67 -11.14
C PHE A 94 -14.35 7.58 -12.06
N SER A 95 -14.18 8.82 -11.60
CA SER A 95 -13.24 9.79 -12.15
C SER A 95 -12.07 9.97 -11.18
N TYR A 96 -10.86 10.12 -11.72
CA TYR A 96 -9.62 10.12 -10.94
C TYR A 96 -8.82 11.41 -11.14
N LYS A 97 -8.13 11.87 -10.10
CA LYS A 97 -7.25 13.05 -10.20
C LYS A 97 -6.17 13.04 -9.11
N VAL A 98 -4.95 13.45 -9.46
CA VAL A 98 -3.95 13.86 -8.47
C VAL A 98 -4.33 15.25 -7.95
N THR A 99 -4.56 15.36 -6.65
CA THR A 99 -5.05 16.58 -5.99
C THR A 99 -3.92 17.42 -5.41
N GLY A 100 -2.74 16.84 -5.19
CA GLY A 100 -1.61 17.54 -4.61
C GLY A 100 -0.31 16.75 -4.74
N ILE A 101 0.80 17.49 -4.74
CA ILE A 101 2.16 16.96 -4.73
C ILE A 101 2.91 17.66 -3.61
N THR A 102 3.62 16.87 -2.83
CA THR A 102 4.59 17.33 -1.84
C THR A 102 5.98 17.20 -2.47
N PRO A 103 6.78 18.28 -2.54
CA PRO A 103 8.14 18.21 -3.06
C PRO A 103 9.13 17.65 -2.02
N HIS A 104 10.42 17.58 -2.39
CA HIS A 104 11.51 17.28 -1.47
C HIS A 104 11.51 18.19 -0.23
N PRO A 105 12.04 17.72 0.93
CA PRO A 105 12.81 16.49 1.12
C PRO A 105 11.97 15.23 1.36
N SER A 106 10.64 15.36 1.45
CA SER A 106 9.73 14.21 1.64
C SER A 106 8.73 14.19 0.49
N PRO A 107 9.18 13.77 -0.71
CA PRO A 107 8.35 13.80 -1.89
C PRO A 107 7.14 12.89 -1.71
N GLY A 108 5.97 13.33 -2.17
CA GLY A 108 4.74 12.57 -2.08
C GLY A 108 3.65 13.12 -2.98
N PHE A 109 2.54 12.40 -3.08
CA PHE A 109 1.35 12.90 -3.77
C PHE A 109 0.07 12.47 -3.05
N THR A 110 -1.02 13.16 -3.36
CA THR A 110 -2.38 12.77 -3.00
C THR A 110 -3.23 12.66 -4.25
N ALA A 111 -4.07 11.64 -4.32
CA ALA A 111 -5.03 11.48 -5.41
C ALA A 111 -6.40 11.07 -4.89
N VAL A 112 -7.42 11.28 -5.71
CA VAL A 112 -8.83 10.99 -5.41
C VAL A 112 -9.45 10.18 -6.54
N ALA A 113 -10.27 9.20 -6.19
CA ALA A 113 -11.29 8.60 -7.04
C ALA A 113 -12.66 9.07 -6.56
N GLN A 114 -13.44 9.70 -7.44
CA GLN A 114 -14.77 10.20 -7.15
C GLN A 114 -15.81 9.42 -7.94
N GLY A 115 -16.76 8.83 -7.22
CA GLY A 115 -17.88 8.12 -7.81
C GLY A 115 -18.85 9.09 -8.50
N VAL A 116 -19.50 8.60 -9.55
CA VAL A 116 -20.36 9.40 -10.44
C VAL A 116 -21.76 9.50 -9.88
N ALA A 117 -22.36 10.70 -9.94
CA ALA A 117 -23.75 10.89 -9.54
C ALA A 117 -24.71 10.08 -10.42
N GLY A 118 -25.71 9.44 -9.81
CA GLY A 118 -26.71 8.64 -10.53
C GLY A 118 -26.25 7.22 -10.91
N THR A 119 -25.07 6.78 -10.48
CA THR A 119 -24.60 5.39 -10.64
C THR A 119 -24.47 4.70 -9.28
N ALA A 120 -24.12 3.41 -9.28
CA ALA A 120 -23.86 2.67 -8.05
C ALA A 120 -22.63 3.19 -7.25
N SER A 121 -21.75 3.97 -7.87
CA SER A 121 -20.61 4.61 -7.19
C SER A 121 -20.95 5.96 -6.56
N ALA A 122 -22.17 6.48 -6.74
CA ALA A 122 -22.57 7.78 -6.22
C ALA A 122 -22.33 7.89 -4.70
N GLY A 123 -21.66 8.97 -4.27
CA GLY A 123 -21.36 9.21 -2.86
C GLY A 123 -20.21 8.35 -2.29
N ILE A 124 -19.47 7.65 -3.15
CA ILE A 124 -18.24 6.94 -2.80
C ILE A 124 -17.04 7.76 -3.23
N THR A 125 -16.10 7.96 -2.31
CA THR A 125 -14.82 8.61 -2.59
C THR A 125 -13.69 7.74 -2.06
N LEU A 126 -12.66 7.49 -2.86
CA LEU A 126 -11.39 6.96 -2.34
C LEU A 126 -10.32 8.02 -2.46
N GLN A 127 -9.42 8.05 -1.49
CA GLN A 127 -8.23 8.88 -1.55
C GLN A 127 -7.01 8.04 -1.22
N ILE A 128 -5.91 8.39 -1.88
CA ILE A 128 -4.58 7.90 -1.56
C ILE A 128 -3.73 9.07 -1.10
N GLY A 129 -2.90 8.81 -0.10
CA GLY A 129 -1.82 9.70 0.29
C GLY A 129 -0.56 8.92 0.62
N THR A 130 0.55 9.63 0.64
CA THR A 130 1.83 9.13 1.13
C THR A 130 2.02 9.60 2.58
N HIS A 131 2.31 8.67 3.49
CA HIS A 131 2.58 8.93 4.90
C HIS A 131 4.04 8.60 5.21
N PRO A 132 4.79 9.50 5.85
CA PRO A 132 6.23 9.31 6.09
C PRO A 132 6.58 8.03 6.84
N VAL A 133 5.68 7.53 7.70
CA VAL A 133 5.94 6.33 8.52
C VAL A 133 5.34 5.08 7.89
N SER A 134 4.21 5.18 7.19
CA SER A 134 3.41 4.00 6.78
C SER A 134 3.54 3.72 5.27
N GLY A 135 4.21 4.61 4.54
CA GLY A 135 4.32 4.55 3.09
C GLY A 135 3.04 5.08 2.47
N ARG A 136 2.10 4.21 2.16
CA ARG A 136 0.87 4.53 1.44
C ARG A 136 -0.34 4.37 2.35
N LEU A 137 -1.24 5.34 2.33
CA LEU A 137 -2.51 5.30 3.04
C LEU A 137 -3.65 5.39 2.03
N PHE A 138 -4.60 4.46 2.12
CA PHE A 138 -5.87 4.54 1.41
C PHE A 138 -6.99 4.70 2.41
N TRP A 139 -7.94 5.56 2.09
CA TRP A 139 -9.23 5.54 2.76
C TRP A 139 -10.37 5.60 1.76
N LEU A 140 -11.45 4.91 2.14
CA LEU A 140 -12.73 4.86 1.47
C LEU A 140 -13.72 5.64 2.32
N GLU A 141 -14.36 6.64 1.71
CA GLU A 141 -15.49 7.35 2.29
C GLU A 141 -16.77 6.91 1.57
N ARG A 142 -17.77 6.49 2.34
CA ARG A 142 -19.10 6.19 1.85
C ARG A 142 -20.12 6.92 2.73
N GLN A 143 -20.93 7.78 2.12
CA GLN A 143 -22.00 8.50 2.82
C GLN A 143 -21.52 9.24 4.09
N GLY A 144 -20.34 9.85 4.04
CA GLY A 144 -19.74 10.59 5.17
C GLY A 144 -19.02 9.74 6.22
N VAL A 145 -18.95 8.42 6.03
CA VAL A 145 -18.20 7.50 6.91
C VAL A 145 -16.91 7.06 6.21
N ARG A 146 -15.77 7.34 6.84
CA ARG A 146 -14.43 6.95 6.38
C ARG A 146 -13.97 5.65 7.02
N ARG A 147 -13.24 4.86 6.26
CA ARG A 147 -12.42 3.77 6.77
C ARG A 147 -11.13 3.63 5.99
N TYR A 148 -10.14 3.05 6.62
CA TYR A 148 -8.93 2.64 5.92
C TYR A 148 -9.20 1.47 4.99
N VAL A 149 -8.49 1.44 3.87
CA VAL A 149 -8.54 0.37 2.88
C VAL A 149 -7.18 -0.32 2.83
N ASP A 150 -7.17 -1.63 2.99
CA ASP A 150 -5.95 -2.42 2.84
C ASP A 150 -5.58 -2.56 1.34
N SER A 151 -4.28 -2.51 1.03
CA SER A 151 -3.74 -2.75 -0.32
C SER A 151 -3.97 -4.18 -0.83
N ALA A 152 -4.58 -5.06 -0.03
CA ALA A 152 -5.05 -6.38 -0.40
C ALA A 152 -6.57 -6.48 -0.61
N GLU A 153 -7.37 -5.43 -0.31
CA GLU A 153 -8.81 -5.44 -0.62
C GLU A 153 -9.09 -5.44 -2.13
N CYS A 154 -10.33 -5.66 -2.60
CA CYS A 154 -10.60 -5.80 -4.04
C CYS A 154 -9.73 -6.89 -4.69
N GLN A 155 -9.68 -8.03 -4.02
CA GLN A 155 -9.14 -9.25 -4.59
C GLN A 155 -10.21 -10.33 -4.43
N SER A 156 -10.06 -11.44 -5.14
CA SER A 156 -11.03 -12.53 -5.05
C SER A 156 -11.17 -13.04 -3.61
N PRO A 157 -12.25 -13.72 -3.21
CA PRO A 157 -12.36 -14.30 -1.87
C PRO A 157 -11.18 -15.20 -1.48
N GLN A 158 -10.54 -15.87 -2.46
CA GLN A 158 -9.30 -16.64 -2.23
C GLN A 158 -8.13 -15.76 -1.77
N SER A 159 -8.23 -14.45 -1.96
CA SER A 159 -7.22 -13.46 -1.57
C SER A 159 -7.41 -12.93 -0.15
N PHE A 160 -8.31 -13.53 0.63
CA PHE A 160 -8.37 -13.36 2.08
C PHE A 160 -7.96 -14.66 2.82
N THR A 161 -7.42 -15.64 2.09
CA THR A 161 -6.79 -16.84 2.64
C THR A 161 -5.38 -16.54 3.14
N CYS A 162 -4.71 -17.56 3.69
CA CYS A 162 -3.30 -17.49 4.08
C CYS A 162 -2.38 -16.99 2.94
N GLU A 163 -2.63 -17.42 1.70
CA GLU A 163 -1.77 -17.13 0.56
C GLU A 163 -1.66 -15.64 0.25
N ALA A 164 -2.78 -14.92 0.37
CA ALA A 164 -2.76 -13.49 0.17
C ALA A 164 -2.09 -12.73 1.32
N GLN A 165 -2.16 -13.24 2.54
CA GLN A 165 -1.37 -12.68 3.64
C GLN A 165 0.12 -12.97 3.44
N LEU A 166 0.49 -14.15 2.92
CA LEU A 166 1.87 -14.48 2.56
C LEU A 166 2.44 -13.62 1.42
N ARG A 167 1.59 -12.98 0.60
CA ARG A 167 2.06 -12.09 -0.47
C ARG A 167 2.89 -10.92 0.07
N GLU A 168 2.49 -10.33 1.21
CA GLU A 168 3.27 -9.28 1.89
C GLU A 168 4.68 -9.79 2.20
N ALA A 169 4.79 -10.96 2.81
CA ALA A 169 6.07 -11.58 3.14
C ALA A 169 6.90 -11.92 1.90
N ARG A 170 6.31 -12.57 0.89
CA ARG A 170 7.03 -12.99 -0.32
C ARG A 170 7.59 -11.81 -1.11
N LEU A 171 6.80 -10.76 -1.31
CA LEU A 171 7.25 -9.56 -2.01
C LEU A 171 8.39 -8.87 -1.26
N ASN A 172 8.23 -8.67 0.05
CA ASN A 172 9.23 -8.01 0.87
C ASN A 172 10.52 -8.84 1.01
N MET A 173 10.41 -10.17 1.11
CA MET A 173 11.58 -11.06 1.17
C MET A 173 12.33 -11.13 -0.16
N GLY A 174 11.61 -11.12 -1.29
CA GLY A 174 12.23 -10.99 -2.61
C GLY A 174 12.94 -9.65 -2.78
N TYR A 175 12.33 -8.56 -2.32
CA TYR A 175 12.99 -7.24 -2.33
C TYR A 175 14.25 -7.23 -1.47
N ILE A 176 14.20 -7.71 -0.21
CA ILE A 176 15.37 -7.80 0.67
C ILE A 176 16.49 -8.57 -0.02
N HIS A 177 16.17 -9.70 -0.65
CA HIS A 177 17.16 -10.50 -1.38
C HIS A 177 17.86 -9.67 -2.47
N VAL A 178 17.09 -8.98 -3.32
CA VAL A 178 17.65 -8.15 -4.39
C VAL A 178 18.51 -7.01 -3.84
N VAL A 179 18.05 -6.28 -2.83
CA VAL A 179 18.82 -5.14 -2.32
C VAL A 179 20.06 -5.55 -1.53
N GLU A 180 20.04 -6.70 -0.84
CA GLU A 180 21.24 -7.26 -0.21
C GLU A 180 22.26 -7.69 -1.27
N GLN A 181 21.83 -8.31 -2.38
CA GLN A 181 22.73 -8.65 -3.49
C GLN A 181 23.37 -7.39 -4.09
N SER A 182 22.58 -6.34 -4.33
CA SER A 182 23.10 -5.06 -4.83
C SER A 182 24.06 -4.40 -3.83
N TYR A 183 23.71 -4.40 -2.54
CA TYR A 183 24.56 -3.82 -1.50
C TYR A 183 25.89 -4.58 -1.36
N PHE A 184 25.87 -5.91 -1.43
CA PHE A 184 27.08 -6.73 -1.44
C PHE A 184 27.95 -6.41 -2.67
N ALA A 185 27.36 -6.28 -3.85
CA ALA A 185 28.10 -5.92 -5.06
C ALA A 185 28.79 -4.54 -4.97
N GLU A 186 28.25 -3.62 -4.16
CA GLU A 186 28.82 -2.28 -3.97
C GLU A 186 29.79 -2.18 -2.79
N ARG A 187 29.60 -3.00 -1.74
CA ARG A 187 30.24 -2.85 -0.44
C ARG A 187 31.07 -4.04 0.01
N ASP A 188 31.08 -5.12 -0.79
CA ASP A 188 31.71 -6.42 -0.50
C ASP A 188 31.25 -7.04 0.83
N GLN A 189 30.05 -6.69 1.30
CA GLN A 189 29.44 -7.21 2.52
C GLN A 189 27.92 -7.06 2.50
N TYR A 190 27.21 -7.95 3.18
CA TYR A 190 25.79 -7.82 3.45
C TYR A 190 25.51 -6.95 4.69
N SER A 191 24.27 -6.53 4.88
CA SER A 191 23.87 -5.66 5.99
C SER A 191 22.89 -6.37 6.94
N THR A 192 22.89 -6.00 8.21
CA THR A 192 21.75 -6.28 9.11
C THR A 192 20.84 -5.07 9.27
N ASN A 193 21.23 -3.93 8.72
CA ASN A 193 20.50 -2.68 8.78
C ASN A 193 19.63 -2.56 7.53
N LEU A 194 18.39 -3.05 7.65
CA LEU A 194 17.39 -3.04 6.60
C LEU A 194 17.06 -1.62 6.05
N PRO A 195 16.90 -0.57 6.88
CA PRO A 195 16.75 0.78 6.36
C PRO A 195 17.94 1.28 5.54
N LEU A 196 19.18 0.89 5.88
CA LEU A 196 20.39 1.29 5.15
C LEU A 196 20.39 0.76 3.71
N ILE A 197 19.82 -0.42 3.48
CA ILE A 197 19.68 -1.02 2.14
C ILE A 197 18.36 -0.61 1.46
N GLY A 198 17.67 0.41 1.97
CA GLY A 198 16.44 0.94 1.41
C GLY A 198 15.18 0.12 1.70
N PHE A 199 15.24 -0.90 2.56
CA PHE A 199 14.07 -1.70 2.90
C PHE A 199 13.18 -1.01 3.94
N VAL A 200 12.04 -0.51 3.47
CA VAL A 200 10.97 0.05 4.30
C VAL A 200 9.64 -0.57 3.86
N PRO A 201 9.17 -1.67 4.49
CA PRO A 201 7.94 -2.34 4.09
C PRO A 201 6.73 -1.42 4.30
N GLU A 202 5.62 -1.68 3.63
CA GLU A 202 4.38 -0.91 3.85
C GLU A 202 3.82 -1.14 5.27
N GLY A 203 3.32 -0.08 5.89
CA GLY A 203 2.62 -0.18 7.17
C GLY A 203 1.17 -0.65 6.99
N CYS A 204 0.45 -0.83 8.10
CA CYS A 204 -0.99 -1.05 8.02
C CYS A 204 -1.70 0.20 7.49
N SER A 205 -2.84 -0.04 6.83
CA SER A 205 -3.65 1.03 6.25
C SER A 205 -4.10 2.06 7.27
N ASN A 206 -4.26 1.68 8.54
CA ASN A 206 -4.58 2.57 9.67
C ASN A 206 -3.41 3.43 10.17
N GLY A 207 -2.27 3.41 9.48
CA GLY A 207 -1.06 4.12 9.84
C GLY A 207 -0.20 3.44 10.91
N THR A 208 -0.61 2.29 11.44
CA THR A 208 0.19 1.53 12.41
C THR A 208 1.15 0.56 11.70
N ARG A 209 2.06 -0.04 12.46
CA ARG A 209 2.93 -1.14 12.02
C ARG A 209 2.84 -2.24 13.06
N ALA A 210 3.19 -3.46 12.67
CA ALA A 210 3.38 -4.58 13.58
C ALA A 210 4.33 -4.20 14.73
N ALA A 211 4.08 -4.75 15.93
CA ALA A 211 5.00 -4.59 17.04
C ALA A 211 6.28 -5.40 16.80
N VAL A 212 7.45 -4.80 17.04
CA VAL A 212 8.75 -5.47 16.93
C VAL A 212 9.30 -5.83 18.31
N PRO A 213 10.02 -6.96 18.45
CA PRO A 213 10.68 -7.33 19.70
C PRO A 213 11.79 -6.35 20.12
N ASP A 214 12.58 -5.88 19.15
CA ASP A 214 13.74 -5.02 19.35
C ASP A 214 14.10 -4.27 18.04
N ALA A 215 15.12 -3.43 18.09
CA ALA A 215 15.55 -2.58 16.97
C ALA A 215 16.19 -3.34 15.79
N SER A 216 16.50 -4.63 15.93
CA SER A 216 17.00 -5.47 14.82
C SER A 216 15.89 -5.92 13.85
N TRP A 217 14.64 -5.62 14.17
CA TRP A 217 13.48 -5.93 13.35
C TRP A 217 12.87 -4.67 12.72
N VAL A 218 12.44 -4.79 11.47
CA VAL A 218 11.64 -3.78 10.76
C VAL A 218 10.23 -4.32 10.58
N ALA A 219 9.21 -3.56 10.96
CA ALA A 219 7.82 -4.00 10.88
C ALA A 219 7.12 -3.51 9.61
N GLY A 220 6.43 -4.42 8.92
CA GLY A 220 5.37 -4.11 7.97
C GLY A 220 4.01 -3.99 8.68
N CYS A 221 2.93 -4.40 8.00
CA CYS A 221 1.62 -4.46 8.61
C CYS A 221 1.42 -5.75 9.41
N ARG A 222 1.64 -6.92 8.77
CA ARG A 222 1.39 -8.23 9.37
C ARG A 222 2.67 -8.99 9.70
N PHE A 223 3.75 -8.63 9.03
CA PHE A 223 5.05 -9.27 9.18
C PHE A 223 6.08 -8.34 9.78
N ILE A 224 7.01 -8.92 10.53
CA ILE A 224 8.25 -8.27 10.95
C ILE A 224 9.42 -8.95 10.25
N TYR A 225 10.44 -8.17 9.90
CA TYR A 225 11.55 -8.59 9.06
C TYR A 225 12.88 -8.38 9.77
N LYS A 226 13.81 -9.31 9.60
CA LYS A 226 15.17 -9.23 10.12
C LYS A 226 16.14 -9.91 9.16
N VAL A 227 17.36 -9.38 9.07
CA VAL A 227 18.48 -10.05 8.39
C VAL A 227 19.50 -10.49 9.44
N THR A 228 20.02 -11.70 9.27
CA THR A 228 21.14 -12.23 10.05
C THR A 228 22.25 -12.62 9.08
N LEU A 229 23.51 -12.33 9.41
CA LEU A 229 24.65 -12.68 8.58
C LEU A 229 25.15 -14.09 8.93
N ASN A 230 25.47 -14.86 7.90
CA ASN A 230 26.06 -16.19 8.00
C ASN A 230 27.50 -16.13 7.49
N GLY A 231 28.43 -15.68 8.34
CA GLY A 231 29.80 -15.39 7.93
C GLY A 231 29.90 -14.09 7.14
N THR A 232 30.92 -13.98 6.28
CA THR A 232 31.24 -12.76 5.52
C THR A 232 30.48 -12.65 4.20
N THR A 233 30.00 -13.77 3.66
CA THR A 233 29.41 -13.85 2.31
C THR A 233 28.05 -14.54 2.29
N GLY A 234 27.36 -14.61 3.43
CA GLY A 234 26.04 -15.22 3.53
C GLY A 234 25.10 -14.39 4.38
N PHE A 235 23.80 -14.49 4.08
CA PHE A 235 22.77 -13.93 4.93
C PHE A 235 21.54 -14.84 4.94
N THR A 236 20.72 -14.66 5.97
CA THR A 236 19.37 -15.19 6.03
C THR A 236 18.45 -14.06 6.44
N ALA A 237 17.53 -13.71 5.55
CA ALA A 237 16.42 -12.84 5.92
C ALA A 237 15.28 -13.69 6.48
N THR A 238 14.56 -13.14 7.45
CA THR A 238 13.45 -13.77 8.16
C THR A 238 12.27 -12.82 8.16
N ALA A 239 11.11 -13.28 7.70
CA ALA A 239 9.82 -12.64 7.89
C ALA A 239 8.99 -13.48 8.86
N LYS A 240 8.54 -12.87 9.96
CA LYS A 240 7.67 -13.52 10.94
C LYS A 240 6.29 -12.89 10.91
N ALA A 241 5.25 -13.69 10.71
CA ALA A 241 3.87 -13.24 10.83
C ALA A 241 3.53 -13.03 12.32
N VAL A 242 3.09 -11.82 12.67
CA VAL A 242 2.73 -11.46 14.06
C VAL A 242 1.25 -11.19 14.24
N THR A 243 0.48 -11.17 13.15
CA THR A 243 -0.99 -11.03 13.18
C THR A 243 -1.59 -11.59 11.90
N GLY A 244 -2.89 -11.89 11.92
CA GLY A 244 -3.64 -12.41 10.79
C GLY A 244 -3.76 -13.93 10.80
N ALA A 245 -4.30 -14.47 9.71
CA ALA A 245 -4.51 -15.89 9.49
C ALA A 245 -3.18 -16.67 9.38
N THR A 246 -2.09 -15.98 9.06
CA THR A 246 -0.74 -16.57 8.98
C THR A 246 0.06 -16.43 10.27
N GLU A 247 -0.51 -15.87 11.35
CA GLU A 247 0.22 -15.58 12.60
C GLU A 247 1.01 -16.79 13.11
N GLY A 248 2.25 -16.54 13.55
CA GLY A 248 3.17 -17.56 14.04
C GLY A 248 4.03 -18.20 12.95
N SER A 249 3.74 -17.98 11.67
CA SER A 249 4.60 -18.49 10.61
C SER A 249 5.86 -17.67 10.39
N ILE A 250 6.85 -18.36 9.84
CA ILE A 250 8.16 -17.83 9.52
C ILE A 250 8.47 -18.18 8.07
N LEU A 251 8.75 -17.16 7.26
CA LEU A 251 9.34 -17.30 5.94
C LEU A 251 10.81 -16.88 6.04
N THR A 252 11.72 -17.71 5.55
CA THR A 252 13.15 -17.37 5.42
C THR A 252 13.56 -17.38 3.96
N ILE A 253 14.50 -16.51 3.59
CA ILE A 253 15.22 -16.56 2.31
C ILE A 253 16.72 -16.45 2.58
N THR A 254 17.52 -17.29 1.91
CA THR A 254 19.00 -17.27 2.00
C THR A 254 19.61 -16.40 0.91
N GLU A 255 20.92 -16.17 0.97
CA GLU A 255 21.67 -15.45 -0.07
C GLU A 255 21.51 -16.07 -1.47
N SER A 256 21.41 -17.40 -1.53
CA SER A 256 21.13 -18.17 -2.74
C SER A 256 19.69 -18.06 -3.26
N GLY A 257 18.81 -17.31 -2.59
CA GLY A 257 17.41 -17.14 -2.97
C GLY A 257 16.52 -18.31 -2.55
N ARG A 258 17.03 -19.27 -1.78
CA ARG A 258 16.25 -20.43 -1.32
C ARG A 258 15.27 -20.00 -0.24
N THR A 259 13.98 -20.22 -0.47
CA THR A 259 12.90 -19.90 0.47
C THR A 259 12.41 -21.10 1.25
N VAL A 260 12.12 -20.92 2.54
CA VAL A 260 11.48 -21.93 3.41
C VAL A 260 10.38 -21.28 4.24
N ILE A 261 9.22 -21.93 4.37
CA ILE A 261 8.10 -21.49 5.21
C ILE A 261 7.87 -22.52 6.32
N THR A 262 7.67 -22.07 7.56
CA THR A 262 7.40 -22.93 8.72
C THR A 262 6.32 -22.34 9.62
N PRO A 263 5.28 -23.11 10.04
CA PRO A 263 4.98 -24.46 9.59
C PRO A 263 4.62 -24.48 8.09
N SER A 264 4.74 -25.65 7.45
CA SER A 264 4.21 -25.84 6.10
C SER A 264 2.69 -25.73 6.15
N TYR A 265 2.13 -24.81 5.39
CA TYR A 265 0.68 -24.64 5.33
C TYR A 265 0.00 -25.80 4.59
N PRO A 266 -1.23 -26.17 4.95
CA PRO A 266 -2.01 -27.15 4.19
C PRO A 266 -2.31 -26.63 2.78
N ALA A 267 -2.57 -27.53 1.82
CA ALA A 267 -2.72 -27.18 0.40
C ALA A 267 -3.85 -26.18 0.08
N TRP A 268 -4.83 -26.01 0.96
CA TRP A 268 -5.90 -25.00 0.82
C TRP A 268 -5.48 -23.59 1.28
N CYS A 269 -4.28 -23.49 1.86
CA CYS A 269 -3.63 -22.31 2.42
C CYS A 269 -2.29 -22.04 1.68
N GLN A 270 -1.98 -22.84 0.64
CA GLN A 270 -0.93 -22.67 -0.38
C GLN A 270 -1.56 -22.31 -1.73
#